data_AF-A0A6I2SZ79-F1
#
_entry.id   AF-A0A6I2SZ79-F1
#
_cell.length_a   1.000
_cell.length_b   1.000
_cell.length_c   1.000
_cell.angle_alpha   90.00
_cell.angle_beta   90.00
_cell.angle_gamma   90.00
#
_symmetry.space_group_name_H-M   'P 1'
#
loop_
_entity.id
_entity.type
_entity.pdbx_description
1 polymer ?
#
loop_
_entity_poly.entity_id
_entity_poly.type
_entity_poly.pdbx_seq_one_letter_code
_entity_poly.pdbx_strand_id
1 'polypeptide(L)'
;MKLFNWNASALVVAGSLTMLLSACGTTKNFAVDSNPKGALVVAKAKEGYPIVKGATVYRDTPLCETPTTLPITFMADTTKATLIAEKRGYTSASYDLDKTSAETVHFALQKIDGVPESTFDKNDLPSAEFSLLPLHVEVHVRSGVGRLDSLDISPEASQKAMDELTAEVLKSLDGNKSHIHPAAIDAPLKTDWKALTPDFNKYVLKLDANRLPYYSLPPYITTNVEGFGSFLGRLGSQQGNDKPYLLYVWSKCITETTGRQVGNVLFSLLGAATAGYSQAAGTGFHHIYDPSAFAPDSGTLVMMCVIDAKTSEVVHIEQRVFPDITDEDALKAMASAISTFPAAAAKKE
;
A
#
# COMPACT_ATOMS: atom_id res chain seq x y z
N MET A 1 51.74 -17.50 25.26
CA MET A 1 51.32 -16.88 24.00
C MET A 1 50.70 -17.95 23.10
N LYS A 2 49.38 -18.12 23.16
CA LYS A 2 48.57 -18.87 22.18
C LYS A 2 47.22 -18.15 22.08
N LEU A 3 47.12 -17.27 21.08
CA LEU A 3 45.87 -16.63 20.67
C LEU A 3 44.99 -17.73 20.08
N PHE A 4 43.93 -18.13 20.79
CA PHE A 4 42.95 -19.08 20.28
C PHE A 4 41.99 -18.34 19.35
N ASN A 5 41.93 -18.85 18.13
CA ASN A 5 41.35 -18.23 16.94
C ASN A 5 39.80 -18.32 16.97
N TRP A 6 39.13 -17.38 17.63
CA TRP A 6 37.66 -17.33 17.74
C TRP A 6 36.95 -16.83 16.46
N ASN A 7 37.69 -16.25 15.51
CA ASN A 7 37.10 -15.72 14.28
C ASN A 7 36.81 -16.79 13.21
N ALA A 8 37.45 -17.96 13.28
CA ALA A 8 37.21 -19.03 12.30
C ALA A 8 35.88 -19.77 12.56
N SER A 9 35.50 -19.98 13.82
CA SER A 9 34.30 -20.75 14.17
C SER A 9 33.00 -19.99 13.92
N ALA A 10 32.98 -18.66 14.12
CA ALA A 10 31.81 -17.84 13.82
C ALA A 10 31.56 -17.71 12.30
N LEU A 11 32.62 -17.62 11.50
CA LEU A 11 32.53 -17.58 10.03
C LEU A 11 32.12 -18.94 9.44
N VAL A 12 32.55 -20.04 10.05
CA VAL A 12 32.12 -21.39 9.66
C VAL A 12 30.65 -21.61 10.03
N VAL A 13 30.16 -21.15 11.18
CA VAL A 13 28.75 -21.31 11.57
C VAL A 13 27.82 -20.41 10.73
N ALA A 14 28.20 -19.15 10.47
CA ALA A 14 27.44 -18.28 9.56
C ALA A 14 27.48 -18.77 8.10
N GLY A 15 28.64 -19.24 7.63
CA GLY A 15 28.79 -19.87 6.32
C GLY A 15 28.00 -21.17 6.18
N SER A 16 27.95 -21.99 7.24
CA SER A 16 27.17 -23.24 7.28
C SER A 16 25.67 -22.98 7.33
N LEU A 17 25.19 -21.96 8.05
CA LEU A 17 23.76 -21.62 8.12
C LEU A 17 23.26 -21.03 6.80
N THR A 18 24.10 -20.24 6.11
CA THR A 18 23.81 -19.73 4.77
C THR A 18 23.87 -20.86 3.73
N MET A 19 24.80 -21.81 3.86
CA MET A 19 24.85 -23.04 3.03
C MET A 19 23.72 -24.04 3.33
N LEU A 20 23.25 -24.15 4.57
CA LEU A 20 22.13 -25.03 4.96
C LEU A 20 20.78 -24.51 4.46
N LEU A 21 20.58 -23.20 4.42
CA LEU A 21 19.39 -22.59 3.81
C LEU A 21 19.41 -22.66 2.27
N SER A 22 20.59 -22.73 1.66
CA SER A 22 20.74 -22.91 0.20
C SER A 22 20.84 -24.38 -0.26
N ALA A 23 20.94 -25.35 0.65
CA ALA A 23 21.03 -26.78 0.31
C ALA A 23 19.69 -27.52 0.18
N CYS A 24 18.55 -26.91 0.55
CA CYS A 24 17.22 -27.56 0.45
C CYS A 24 16.21 -26.88 -0.50
N GLY A 25 16.54 -25.68 -1.00
CA GLY A 25 15.69 -24.93 -1.93
C GLY A 25 16.00 -25.27 -3.39
N THR A 26 14.97 -25.56 -4.19
CA THR A 26 15.12 -25.74 -5.65
C THR A 26 14.63 -24.48 -6.36
N THR A 27 15.51 -23.81 -7.10
CA THR A 27 15.14 -22.67 -7.95
C THR A 27 14.91 -23.12 -9.38
N LYS A 28 13.77 -22.73 -9.97
CA LYS A 28 13.44 -22.96 -11.38
C LYS A 28 13.14 -21.64 -12.07
N ASN A 29 13.48 -21.56 -13.35
CA ASN A 29 13.21 -20.39 -14.19
C ASN A 29 12.02 -20.69 -15.10
N PHE A 30 10.85 -20.15 -14.77
CA PHE A 30 9.65 -20.35 -15.58
C PHE A 30 9.59 -19.31 -16.70
N ALA A 31 9.56 -19.76 -17.95
CA ALA A 31 9.16 -18.95 -19.09
C ALA A 31 7.64 -18.77 -19.05
N VAL A 32 7.19 -17.54 -18.84
CA VAL A 32 5.77 -17.20 -18.68
C VAL A 32 5.32 -16.33 -19.83
N ASP A 33 4.31 -16.79 -20.55
CA ASP A 33 3.69 -16.09 -21.68
C ASP A 33 2.17 -16.05 -21.54
N SER A 34 1.52 -15.14 -22.26
CA SER A 34 0.07 -15.04 -22.30
C SER A 34 -0.47 -14.68 -23.69
N ASN A 35 -1.69 -15.10 -23.94
CA ASN A 35 -2.50 -14.63 -25.06
C ASN A 35 -3.78 -13.96 -24.51
N PRO A 36 -3.98 -12.65 -24.73
CA PRO A 36 -3.06 -11.72 -25.38
C PRO A 36 -1.79 -11.44 -24.55
N LYS A 37 -0.74 -10.91 -25.19
CA LYS A 37 0.52 -10.51 -24.54
C LYS A 37 0.35 -9.30 -23.63
N GLY A 38 1.31 -9.03 -22.75
CA GLY A 38 1.29 -7.87 -21.85
C GLY A 38 0.29 -8.01 -20.69
N ALA A 39 0.07 -9.24 -20.23
CA ALA A 39 -0.69 -9.49 -19.00
C ALA A 39 0.25 -9.33 -17.80
N LEU A 40 -0.24 -8.72 -16.72
CA LEU A 40 0.48 -8.67 -15.46
C LEU A 40 0.41 -10.05 -14.79
N VAL A 41 1.58 -10.58 -14.43
CA VAL A 41 1.69 -11.78 -13.60
C VAL A 41 1.75 -11.37 -12.14
N VAL A 42 0.85 -11.92 -11.34
CA VAL A 42 0.74 -11.76 -9.89
C VAL A 42 1.01 -13.10 -9.22
N ALA A 43 1.86 -13.12 -8.19
CA ALA A 43 2.07 -14.32 -7.39
C ALA A 43 1.22 -14.30 -6.13
N LYS A 44 0.54 -15.43 -5.88
CA LYS A 44 -0.16 -15.70 -4.64
C LYS A 44 0.50 -16.89 -3.93
N ALA A 45 0.99 -16.64 -2.73
CA ALA A 45 1.45 -17.70 -1.84
C ALA A 45 0.22 -18.47 -1.32
N LYS A 46 0.19 -19.79 -1.55
CA LYS A 46 -0.88 -20.66 -1.06
C LYS A 46 -0.42 -21.36 0.22
N GLU A 47 0.77 -21.99 0.21
CA GLU A 47 1.38 -22.66 1.36
C GLU A 47 2.91 -22.74 1.21
N GLY A 48 3.67 -22.47 2.29
CA GLY A 48 5.13 -22.53 2.32
C GLY A 48 5.79 -21.44 1.49
N TYR A 49 5.99 -20.25 2.06
CA TYR A 49 6.55 -19.03 1.45
C TYR A 49 7.54 -19.26 0.29
N PRO A 50 7.08 -19.30 -0.98
CA PRO A 50 8.00 -19.34 -2.11
C PRO A 50 8.67 -17.97 -2.24
N ILE A 51 9.93 -17.98 -2.68
CA ILE A 51 10.66 -16.75 -2.98
C ILE A 51 10.61 -16.57 -4.50
N VAL A 52 10.06 -15.45 -4.95
CA VAL A 52 9.97 -15.10 -6.38
C VAL A 52 10.81 -13.86 -6.62
N LYS A 53 11.74 -13.91 -7.58
CA LYS A 53 12.68 -12.80 -7.86
C LYS A 53 13.46 -12.29 -6.64
N GLY A 54 13.77 -13.17 -5.68
CA GLY A 54 14.49 -12.78 -4.46
C GLY A 54 13.63 -12.07 -3.40
N ALA A 55 12.33 -11.87 -3.65
CA ALA A 55 11.37 -11.38 -2.67
C ALA A 55 10.52 -12.53 -2.13
N THR A 56 10.34 -12.58 -0.80
CA THR A 56 9.34 -13.45 -0.18
C THR A 56 7.95 -12.98 -0.62
N VAL A 57 7.15 -13.87 -1.20
CA VAL A 57 5.81 -13.50 -1.68
C VAL A 57 4.85 -13.40 -0.51
N TYR A 58 4.51 -12.17 -0.12
CA TYR A 58 3.49 -11.88 0.88
C TYR A 58 2.19 -11.47 0.20
N ARG A 59 1.49 -12.45 -0.39
CA ARG A 59 0.13 -12.36 -0.97
C ARG A 59 -0.01 -11.36 -2.15
N ASP A 60 -0.57 -11.84 -3.25
CA ASP A 60 -0.96 -11.06 -4.45
C ASP A 60 0.09 -10.03 -4.92
N THR A 61 1.36 -10.42 -4.95
CA THR A 61 2.48 -9.54 -5.29
C THR A 61 2.60 -9.39 -6.81
N PRO A 62 2.50 -8.18 -7.38
CA PRO A 62 2.79 -7.93 -8.79
C PRO A 62 4.24 -8.27 -9.13
N LEU A 63 4.47 -9.03 -10.20
CA LEU A 63 5.82 -9.47 -10.57
C LEU A 63 6.38 -8.80 -11.82
N CYS A 64 5.63 -8.85 -12.92
CA CYS A 64 6.00 -8.31 -14.24
C CYS A 64 4.93 -8.60 -15.27
N GLU A 65 5.03 -7.94 -16.42
CA GLU A 65 4.24 -8.24 -17.62
C GLU A 65 4.81 -9.42 -18.42
N THR A 66 3.94 -10.13 -19.14
CA THR A 66 4.32 -11.16 -20.12
C THR A 66 4.71 -10.56 -21.48
N PRO A 67 5.59 -11.23 -22.25
CA PRO A 67 6.35 -12.45 -21.90
C PRO A 67 7.54 -12.15 -20.99
N THR A 68 7.85 -13.07 -20.08
CA THR A 68 8.93 -12.89 -19.10
C THR A 68 9.49 -14.23 -18.61
N THR A 69 10.65 -14.19 -17.97
CA THR A 69 11.22 -15.31 -17.22
C THR A 69 11.13 -15.01 -15.72
N LEU A 70 10.60 -15.95 -14.95
CA LEU A 70 10.40 -15.82 -13.50
C LEU A 70 11.23 -16.86 -12.74
N PRO A 71 12.26 -16.44 -11.98
CA PRO A 71 12.92 -17.32 -11.03
C PRO A 71 12.03 -17.52 -9.80
N ILE A 72 11.71 -18.78 -9.50
CA ILE A 72 10.93 -19.19 -8.32
C ILE A 72 11.73 -20.22 -7.54
N THR A 73 11.94 -19.96 -6.26
CA THR A 73 12.62 -20.86 -5.33
C THR A 73 11.60 -21.55 -4.42
N PHE A 74 11.56 -22.88 -4.51
CA PHE A 74 10.72 -23.75 -3.68
C PHE A 74 11.54 -24.27 -2.50
N MET A 75 11.22 -23.83 -1.30
CA MET A 75 11.99 -24.14 -0.08
C MET A 75 11.70 -25.53 0.50
N ALA A 76 10.51 -26.08 0.23
CA ALA A 76 10.10 -27.43 0.62
C ALA A 76 9.38 -28.14 -0.53
N ASP A 77 9.33 -29.47 -0.51
CA ASP A 77 8.64 -30.25 -1.56
C ASP A 77 7.13 -29.98 -1.61
N THR A 78 6.57 -29.52 -0.49
CA THR A 78 5.17 -29.09 -0.38
C THR A 78 4.94 -27.63 -0.76
N THR A 79 6.00 -26.85 -1.02
CA THR A 79 5.87 -25.45 -1.42
C THR A 79 5.13 -25.34 -2.74
N LYS A 80 4.06 -24.54 -2.76
CA LYS A 80 3.30 -24.23 -3.97
C LYS A 80 3.24 -22.73 -4.19
N ALA A 81 3.36 -22.33 -5.45
CA ALA A 81 3.16 -20.96 -5.90
C ALA A 81 2.00 -20.91 -6.88
N THR A 82 1.05 -19.99 -6.71
CA THR A 82 0.02 -19.74 -7.73
C THR A 82 0.42 -18.49 -8.49
N LEU A 83 0.60 -18.61 -9.80
CA LEU A 83 0.71 -17.46 -10.69
C LEU A 83 -0.68 -17.13 -11.23
N ILE A 84 -1.02 -15.85 -11.25
CA ILE A 84 -2.26 -15.33 -11.81
C ILE A 84 -1.87 -14.34 -12.90
N ALA A 85 -2.39 -14.50 -14.11
CA ALA A 85 -2.26 -13.53 -15.18
C ALA A 85 -3.52 -12.68 -15.26
N GLU A 86 -3.33 -11.36 -15.25
CA GLU A 86 -4.40 -10.37 -15.30
C GLU A 86 -4.14 -9.40 -16.46
N LYS A 87 -5.19 -9.13 -17.22
CA LYS A 87 -5.17 -8.10 -18.25
C LYS A 87 -6.55 -7.46 -18.36
N ARG A 88 -6.58 -6.13 -18.44
CA ARG A 88 -7.82 -5.38 -18.62
C ARG A 88 -8.56 -5.80 -19.88
N GLY A 89 -9.87 -6.04 -19.74
CA GLY A 89 -10.72 -6.53 -20.82
C GLY A 89 -10.67 -8.04 -21.03
N TYR A 90 -9.94 -8.79 -20.20
CA TYR A 90 -9.83 -10.25 -20.27
C TYR A 90 -10.03 -10.92 -18.91
N THR A 91 -10.57 -12.13 -18.88
CA THR A 91 -10.69 -12.94 -17.67
C THR A 91 -9.30 -13.29 -17.13
N SER A 92 -9.16 -13.31 -15.80
CA SER A 92 -7.92 -13.76 -15.19
C SER A 92 -7.77 -15.27 -15.31
N ALA A 93 -6.52 -15.73 -15.41
CA ALA A 93 -6.19 -17.15 -15.43
C ALA A 93 -5.14 -17.45 -14.36
N SER A 94 -5.28 -18.58 -13.67
CA SER A 94 -4.36 -19.00 -12.62
C SER A 94 -3.67 -20.31 -12.97
N TYR A 95 -2.41 -20.44 -12.58
CA TYR A 95 -1.60 -21.64 -12.76
C TYR A 95 -0.88 -21.96 -11.45
N ASP A 96 -1.11 -23.16 -10.92
CA ASP A 96 -0.44 -23.64 -9.71
C ASP A 96 0.90 -24.30 -10.12
N LEU A 97 1.97 -23.91 -9.45
CA LEU A 97 3.34 -24.38 -9.66
C LEU A 97 3.87 -25.07 -8.42
N ASP A 98 4.66 -26.11 -8.65
CA ASP A 98 5.47 -26.82 -7.68
C ASP A 98 6.85 -27.14 -8.27
N LYS A 99 7.70 -27.83 -7.49
CA LYS A 99 9.04 -28.25 -7.94
C LYS A 99 9.03 -29.09 -9.21
N THR A 100 7.96 -29.83 -9.48
CA THR A 100 7.85 -30.79 -10.60
C THR A 100 7.25 -30.17 -11.86
N SER A 101 6.65 -28.99 -11.75
CA SER A 101 5.95 -28.30 -12.84
C SER A 101 6.87 -27.98 -14.02
N ALA A 102 6.36 -28.06 -15.25
CA ALA A 102 7.11 -27.69 -16.44
C ALA A 102 7.54 -26.21 -16.39
N GLU A 103 8.74 -25.89 -16.90
CA GLU A 103 9.31 -24.54 -16.88
C GLU A 103 8.67 -23.59 -17.90
N THR A 104 7.58 -24.00 -18.55
CA THR A 104 6.82 -23.16 -19.48
C THR A 104 5.40 -23.03 -18.97
N VAL A 105 4.96 -21.79 -18.76
CA VAL A 105 3.60 -21.45 -18.34
C VAL A 105 2.99 -20.58 -19.43
N HIS A 106 1.85 -21.01 -19.98
CA HIS A 106 1.11 -20.23 -20.97
C HIS A 106 -0.30 -19.95 -20.45
N PHE A 107 -0.65 -18.67 -20.37
CA PHE A 107 -1.98 -18.20 -19.99
C PHE A 107 -2.82 -17.84 -21.21
N ALA A 108 -3.92 -18.55 -21.43
CA ALA A 108 -4.93 -18.16 -22.43
C ALA A 108 -6.06 -17.40 -21.74
N LEU A 109 -6.06 -16.07 -21.88
CA LEU A 109 -7.08 -15.21 -21.27
C LEU A 109 -8.26 -15.03 -22.24
N GLN A 110 -9.48 -15.03 -21.73
CA GLN A 110 -10.68 -14.88 -22.56
C GLN A 110 -11.14 -13.43 -22.54
N LYS A 111 -11.43 -12.86 -23.71
CA LYS A 111 -11.94 -11.49 -23.80
C LYS A 111 -13.30 -11.38 -23.11
N ILE A 112 -13.48 -10.28 -22.37
CA ILE A 112 -14.74 -9.93 -21.71
C ILE A 112 -15.47 -8.93 -22.62
N ASP A 113 -16.67 -9.31 -23.08
CA ASP A 113 -17.46 -8.46 -23.96
C ASP A 113 -17.87 -7.15 -23.26
N GLY A 114 -17.75 -6.04 -23.98
CA GLY A 114 -18.13 -4.70 -23.51
C GLY A 114 -17.13 -4.02 -22.58
N VAL A 115 -15.99 -4.65 -22.25
CA VAL A 115 -14.96 -4.06 -21.39
C VAL A 115 -13.82 -3.48 -22.24
N PRO A 116 -13.49 -2.18 -22.09
CA PRO A 116 -12.41 -1.56 -22.85
C PRO A 116 -11.04 -2.08 -22.39
N GLU A 117 -10.17 -2.39 -23.36
CA GLU A 117 -8.77 -2.77 -23.11
C GLU A 117 -7.88 -1.56 -22.80
N SER A 118 -8.32 -0.37 -23.20
CA SER A 118 -7.59 0.89 -22.96
C SER A 118 -7.56 1.26 -21.48
N THR A 119 -6.39 1.66 -21.01
CA THR A 119 -6.18 2.18 -19.66
C THR A 119 -6.01 3.69 -19.71
N PHE A 120 -6.31 4.37 -18.61
CA PHE A 120 -6.01 5.79 -18.45
C PHE A 120 -4.49 6.04 -18.57
N ASP A 121 -4.09 7.04 -19.36
CA ASP A 121 -2.69 7.44 -19.48
C ASP A 121 -2.33 8.40 -18.33
N LYS A 122 -1.39 8.00 -17.48
CA LYS A 122 -0.92 8.84 -16.36
C LYS A 122 -0.30 10.16 -16.85
N ASN A 123 0.14 10.24 -18.11
CA ASN A 123 0.62 11.48 -18.72
C ASN A 123 -0.47 12.55 -18.88
N ASP A 124 -1.76 12.17 -18.80
CA ASP A 124 -2.87 13.10 -18.88
C ASP A 124 -3.15 13.81 -17.54
N LEU A 125 -2.65 13.26 -16.42
CA LEU A 125 -2.88 13.81 -15.06
C LEU A 125 -2.42 15.26 -14.90
N PRO A 126 -1.23 15.69 -15.36
CA PRO A 126 -0.75 17.05 -15.12
C PRO A 126 -1.59 18.15 -15.76
N SER A 127 -2.36 17.81 -16.80
CA SER A 127 -3.29 18.72 -17.48
C SER A 127 -4.75 18.57 -17.02
N ALA A 128 -5.03 17.61 -16.16
CA ALA A 128 -6.40 17.32 -15.72
C ALA A 128 -6.86 18.31 -14.65
N GLU A 129 -8.15 18.65 -14.69
CA GLU A 129 -8.81 19.39 -13.62
C GLU A 129 -9.52 18.43 -12.66
N PHE A 130 -9.41 18.72 -11.37
CA PHE A 130 -9.92 17.86 -10.30
C PHE A 130 -10.93 18.58 -9.41
N SER A 131 -12.01 17.89 -9.08
CA SER A 131 -12.87 18.23 -7.95
C SER A 131 -12.42 17.47 -6.70
N LEU A 132 -11.87 18.19 -5.72
CA LEU A 132 -11.43 17.63 -4.44
C LEU A 132 -12.63 17.28 -3.56
N LEU A 133 -12.83 15.98 -3.33
CA LEU A 133 -13.82 15.47 -2.39
C LEU A 133 -13.41 15.79 -0.93
N PRO A 134 -14.35 15.74 0.03
CA PRO A 134 -14.02 15.99 1.43
C PRO A 134 -12.94 15.02 1.89
N LEU A 135 -11.89 15.57 2.50
CA LEU A 135 -10.76 14.79 2.99
C LEU A 135 -11.23 13.78 4.05
N HIS A 136 -10.56 12.63 4.12
CA HIS A 136 -10.77 11.65 5.19
C HIS A 136 -9.48 11.39 5.94
N VAL A 137 -9.49 11.61 7.25
CA VAL A 137 -8.33 11.40 8.12
C VAL A 137 -8.70 10.43 9.22
N GLU A 138 -7.87 9.41 9.42
CA GLU A 138 -7.95 8.48 10.54
C GLU A 138 -6.71 8.64 11.42
N VAL A 139 -6.90 9.09 12.66
CA VAL A 139 -5.85 9.12 13.67
C VAL A 139 -5.99 7.88 14.54
N HIS A 140 -5.03 6.98 14.41
CA HIS A 140 -4.88 5.78 15.21
C HIS A 140 -3.94 6.10 16.36
N VAL A 141 -4.45 6.02 17.59
CA VAL A 141 -3.68 6.25 18.81
C VAL A 141 -3.14 4.92 19.28
N ARG A 142 -1.81 4.81 19.29
CA ARG A 142 -1.11 3.65 19.82
C ARG A 142 -0.82 3.85 21.31
N SER A 143 -1.31 2.94 22.12
CA SER A 143 -1.19 3.01 23.58
C SER A 143 -0.58 1.72 24.15
N GLY A 144 -0.10 1.79 25.39
CA GLY A 144 0.59 0.67 26.04
C GLY A 144 1.91 0.28 25.37
N VAL A 145 2.56 -0.76 25.91
CA VAL A 145 3.86 -1.25 25.44
C VAL A 145 3.90 -2.77 25.61
N GLY A 146 4.53 -3.48 24.67
CA GLY A 146 4.66 -4.94 24.72
C GLY A 146 3.30 -5.65 24.69
N ARG A 147 2.97 -6.42 25.73
CA ARG A 147 1.70 -7.16 25.81
C ARG A 147 0.45 -6.28 26.03
N LEU A 148 0.65 -4.99 26.34
CA LEU A 148 -0.43 -4.01 26.51
C LEU A 148 -0.57 -3.10 25.29
N ASP A 149 0.15 -3.38 24.20
CA ASP A 149 0.06 -2.61 22.96
C ASP A 149 -1.37 -2.64 22.41
N SER A 150 -1.99 -1.47 22.31
CA SER A 150 -3.29 -1.28 21.67
C SER A 150 -3.17 -0.23 20.57
N LEU A 151 -3.99 -0.38 19.55
CA LEU A 151 -4.10 0.59 18.46
C LEU A 151 -5.58 0.87 18.23
N ASP A 152 -6.02 2.05 18.63
CA ASP A 152 -7.42 2.44 18.62
C ASP A 152 -7.63 3.68 17.75
N ILE A 153 -8.72 3.74 16.99
CA ILE A 153 -9.06 4.94 16.21
C ILE A 153 -9.65 5.98 17.17
N SER A 154 -9.11 7.21 17.15
CA SER A 154 -9.64 8.33 17.92
C SER A 154 -10.54 9.21 17.03
N PRO A 155 -11.88 9.21 17.21
CA PRO A 155 -12.78 10.02 16.39
C PRO A 155 -12.53 11.52 16.55
N GLU A 156 -12.24 11.96 17.78
CA GLU A 156 -11.97 13.37 18.09
C GLU A 156 -10.69 13.86 17.43
N ALA A 157 -9.59 13.10 17.55
CA ALA A 157 -8.32 13.45 16.91
C ALA A 157 -8.42 13.38 15.38
N SER A 158 -9.16 12.39 14.85
CA SER A 158 -9.44 12.25 13.41
C SER A 158 -10.19 13.46 12.86
N GLN A 159 -11.26 13.88 13.54
CA GLN A 159 -12.04 15.04 13.13
C GLN A 159 -11.22 16.33 13.19
N LYS A 160 -10.46 16.53 14.28
CA LYS A 160 -9.59 17.71 14.43
C LYS A 160 -8.54 17.78 13.31
N ALA A 161 -7.80 16.69 13.08
CA ALA A 161 -6.77 16.63 12.04
C ALA A 161 -7.37 16.81 10.63
N MET A 162 -8.57 16.27 10.39
CA MET A 162 -9.30 16.48 9.14
C MET A 162 -9.66 17.95 8.92
N ASP A 163 -10.17 18.65 9.94
CA ASP A 163 -10.55 20.05 9.83
C ASP A 163 -9.32 20.96 9.63
N GLU A 164 -8.23 20.72 10.37
CA GLU A 164 -6.97 21.45 10.24
C GLU A 164 -6.33 21.24 8.86
N LEU A 165 -6.25 19.99 8.40
CA LEU A 165 -5.73 19.67 7.07
C LEU A 165 -6.61 20.27 5.96
N THR A 166 -7.93 20.20 6.10
CA THR A 166 -8.85 20.80 5.13
C THR A 166 -8.63 22.29 5.02
N ALA A 167 -8.52 23.00 6.15
CA ALA A 167 -8.26 24.44 6.15
C ALA A 167 -6.93 24.79 5.45
N GLU A 168 -5.85 24.04 5.74
CA GLU A 168 -4.54 24.31 5.12
C GLU A 168 -4.49 23.95 3.63
N VAL A 169 -5.19 22.88 3.20
CA VAL A 169 -5.35 22.54 1.79
C VAL A 169 -6.09 23.66 1.06
N LEU A 170 -7.24 24.12 1.57
CA LEU A 170 -8.02 25.19 0.93
C LEU A 170 -7.21 26.49 0.79
N LYS A 171 -6.49 26.88 1.85
CA LYS A 171 -5.57 28.02 1.83
C LYS A 171 -4.46 27.86 0.78
N SER A 172 -3.95 26.65 0.61
CA SER A 172 -2.91 26.35 -0.40
C SER A 172 -3.45 26.36 -1.83
N LEU A 173 -4.75 26.07 -2.01
CA LEU A 173 -5.42 26.15 -3.32
C LEU A 173 -5.69 27.61 -3.72
N ASP A 174 -6.12 28.47 -2.79
CA ASP A 174 -6.40 29.88 -3.06
C ASP A 174 -5.15 30.69 -3.50
N GLY A 175 -3.97 30.29 -3.01
CA GLY A 175 -2.70 30.93 -3.34
C GLY A 175 -2.09 30.54 -4.68
N ASN A 176 -2.59 29.48 -5.33
CA ASN A 176 -2.00 28.88 -6.52
C ASN A 176 -2.97 28.88 -7.70
N LYS A 177 -2.46 28.94 -8.94
CA LYS A 177 -3.23 28.56 -10.14
C LYS A 177 -3.39 27.03 -10.16
N SER A 178 -4.06 26.48 -9.15
CA SER A 178 -4.23 25.04 -8.97
C SER A 178 -5.27 24.51 -9.96
N HIS A 179 -5.02 23.33 -10.51
CA HIS A 179 -6.00 22.55 -11.29
C HIS A 179 -6.97 21.78 -10.37
N ILE A 180 -6.80 21.91 -9.05
CA ILE A 180 -7.65 21.29 -8.04
C ILE A 180 -8.61 22.34 -7.50
N HIS A 181 -9.88 21.98 -7.49
CA HIS A 181 -10.95 22.83 -6.98
C HIS A 181 -11.74 22.08 -5.92
N PRO A 182 -12.10 22.70 -4.79
CA PRO A 182 -12.98 22.08 -3.81
C PRO A 182 -14.30 21.67 -4.45
N ALA A 183 -14.74 20.44 -4.17
CA ALA A 183 -16.05 19.98 -4.60
C ALA A 183 -17.14 20.82 -3.90
N ALA A 184 -18.02 21.44 -4.68
CA ALA A 184 -19.25 22.02 -4.15
C ALA A 184 -20.15 20.87 -3.67
N ILE A 185 -20.25 20.71 -2.35
CA ILE A 185 -21.03 19.68 -1.67
C ILE A 185 -21.89 20.39 -0.63
N ASP A 186 -23.19 20.49 -0.91
CA ASP A 186 -24.16 21.02 0.04
C ASP A 186 -24.36 20.10 1.27
N ALA A 187 -25.10 20.58 2.28
CA ALA A 187 -25.32 19.81 3.50
C ALA A 187 -25.98 18.42 3.27
N PRO A 188 -26.98 18.29 2.39
CA PRO A 188 -27.50 16.99 1.99
C PRO A 188 -26.43 16.06 1.38
N LEU A 189 -25.65 16.55 0.41
CA LEU A 189 -24.64 15.73 -0.27
C LEU A 189 -23.47 15.38 0.66
N LYS A 190 -23.18 16.23 1.65
CA LYS A 190 -22.21 15.94 2.73
C LYS A 190 -22.68 14.80 3.62
N THR A 191 -24.00 14.68 3.84
CA THR A 191 -24.60 13.60 4.62
C THR A 191 -24.52 12.28 3.85
N ASP A 192 -24.86 12.30 2.55
CA ASP A 192 -24.69 11.15 1.65
C ASP A 192 -23.23 10.69 1.62
N TRP A 193 -22.28 11.62 1.44
CA TRP A 193 -20.85 11.31 1.43
C TRP A 193 -20.39 10.59 2.70
N LYS A 194 -20.76 11.13 3.87
CA LYS A 194 -20.42 10.53 5.17
C LYS A 194 -20.98 9.11 5.32
N ALA A 195 -22.19 8.86 4.82
CA ALA A 195 -22.79 7.53 4.85
C ALA A 195 -22.07 6.54 3.93
N LEU A 196 -21.57 7.00 2.78
CA LEU A 196 -20.87 6.18 1.79
C LEU A 196 -19.40 5.91 2.15
N THR A 197 -18.77 6.81 2.90
CA THR A 197 -17.32 6.81 3.18
C THR A 197 -16.80 5.46 3.73
N PRO A 198 -17.48 4.75 4.65
CA PRO A 198 -16.97 3.48 5.16
C PRO A 198 -16.83 2.38 4.09
N ASP A 199 -17.86 2.17 3.28
CA ASP A 199 -17.83 1.15 2.22
C ASP A 199 -16.93 1.57 1.06
N PHE A 200 -16.92 2.86 0.75
CA PHE A 200 -16.00 3.45 -0.21
C PHE A 200 -14.55 3.20 0.21
N ASN A 201 -14.17 3.51 1.46
CA ASN A 201 -12.83 3.25 2.00
C ASN A 201 -12.47 1.77 1.95
N LYS A 202 -13.38 0.91 2.38
CA LYS A 202 -13.19 -0.54 2.33
C LYS A 202 -12.94 -1.06 0.91
N TYR A 203 -13.51 -0.40 -0.10
CA TYR A 203 -13.27 -0.73 -1.50
C TYR A 203 -11.92 -0.18 -1.98
N VAL A 204 -11.70 1.14 -1.89
CA VAL A 204 -10.50 1.78 -2.47
C VAL A 204 -9.20 1.31 -1.82
N LEU A 205 -9.20 1.01 -0.52
CA LEU A 205 -8.02 0.52 0.20
C LEU A 205 -7.63 -0.93 -0.17
N LYS A 206 -8.48 -1.66 -0.90
CA LYS A 206 -8.14 -2.98 -1.44
C LYS A 206 -7.50 -2.92 -2.82
N LEU A 207 -7.55 -1.76 -3.47
CA LEU A 207 -6.99 -1.59 -4.80
C LEU A 207 -5.47 -1.43 -4.70
N ASP A 208 -4.77 -2.07 -5.64
CA ASP A 208 -3.32 -1.94 -5.79
C ASP A 208 -3.04 -0.97 -6.95
N ALA A 209 -2.33 0.11 -6.66
CA ALA A 209 -1.97 1.16 -7.60
C ALA A 209 -1.24 0.64 -8.86
N ASN A 210 -0.42 -0.40 -8.71
CA ASN A 210 0.33 -1.01 -9.80
C ASN A 210 -0.52 -1.98 -10.62
N ARG A 211 -1.62 -2.49 -10.05
CA ARG A 211 -2.56 -3.42 -10.71
C ARG A 211 -3.71 -2.71 -11.42
N LEU A 212 -3.94 -1.41 -11.16
CA LEU A 212 -5.00 -0.63 -11.80
C LEU A 212 -5.11 -0.82 -13.33
N PRO A 213 -4.00 -0.81 -14.11
CA PRO A 213 -4.06 -0.99 -15.56
C PRO A 213 -4.44 -2.41 -16.00
N TYR A 214 -4.41 -3.40 -15.09
CA TYR A 214 -4.52 -4.82 -15.43
C TYR A 214 -5.74 -5.51 -14.84
N TYR A 215 -6.47 -4.89 -13.92
CA TYR A 215 -7.71 -5.47 -13.41
C TYR A 215 -8.62 -5.85 -14.58
N SER A 216 -9.01 -7.12 -14.63
CA SER A 216 -9.85 -7.69 -15.70
C SER A 216 -11.06 -6.83 -16.00
N LEU A 217 -11.77 -6.41 -14.95
CA LEU A 217 -12.80 -5.39 -14.97
C LEU A 217 -12.20 -4.10 -14.40
N PRO A 218 -12.40 -2.94 -15.05
CA PRO A 218 -11.97 -1.67 -14.50
C PRO A 218 -12.58 -1.46 -13.10
N PRO A 219 -11.83 -0.85 -12.17
CA PRO A 219 -12.26 -0.68 -10.78
C PRO A 219 -13.32 0.43 -10.67
N TYR A 220 -14.54 0.12 -11.12
CA TYR A 220 -15.69 1.00 -10.99
C TYR A 220 -16.20 0.99 -9.54
N ILE A 221 -16.34 2.17 -8.96
CA ILE A 221 -16.85 2.32 -7.60
C ILE A 221 -18.34 1.98 -7.56
N THR A 222 -19.10 2.34 -8.58
CA THR A 222 -20.55 2.10 -8.66
C THR A 222 -20.95 0.62 -8.63
N THR A 223 -20.05 -0.28 -9.03
CA THR A 223 -20.31 -1.73 -8.97
C THR A 223 -20.02 -2.33 -7.59
N ASN A 224 -19.36 -1.58 -6.70
CA ASN A 224 -18.86 -2.08 -5.41
C ASN A 224 -19.37 -1.29 -4.20
N VAL A 225 -19.88 -0.07 -4.42
CA VAL A 225 -20.37 0.84 -3.38
C VAL A 225 -21.77 1.30 -3.76
N GLU A 226 -22.77 0.75 -3.06
CA GLU A 226 -24.17 1.10 -3.27
C GLU A 226 -24.40 2.59 -2.99
N GLY A 227 -25.22 3.26 -3.80
CA GLY A 227 -25.53 4.69 -3.66
C GLY A 227 -24.49 5.65 -4.23
N PHE A 228 -23.27 5.19 -4.57
CA PHE A 228 -22.24 6.07 -5.13
C PHE A 228 -22.64 6.69 -6.48
N GLY A 229 -23.36 5.95 -7.33
CA GLY A 229 -23.86 6.48 -8.60
C GLY A 229 -24.86 7.64 -8.42
N SER A 230 -25.75 7.52 -7.44
CA SER A 230 -26.69 8.59 -7.07
C SER A 230 -25.95 9.81 -6.53
N PHE A 231 -24.92 9.60 -5.70
CA PHE A 231 -24.04 10.67 -5.22
C PHE A 231 -23.36 11.40 -6.38
N LEU A 232 -22.76 10.68 -7.33
CA LEU A 232 -22.12 11.27 -8.52
C LEU A 232 -23.09 12.10 -9.36
N GLY A 233 -24.30 11.57 -9.62
CA GLY A 233 -25.31 12.29 -10.40
C GLY A 233 -25.72 13.63 -9.75
N ARG A 234 -25.87 13.64 -8.42
CA ARG A 234 -26.15 14.86 -7.66
C ARG A 234 -24.97 15.83 -7.64
N LEU A 235 -23.75 15.31 -7.46
CA LEU A 235 -22.51 16.09 -7.47
C LEU A 235 -22.32 16.81 -8.81
N GLY A 236 -22.49 16.10 -9.93
CA GLY A 236 -22.39 16.67 -11.27
C GLY A 236 -23.44 17.76 -11.55
N SER A 237 -24.64 17.61 -10.98
CA SER A 237 -25.70 18.62 -11.08
C SER A 237 -25.36 19.93 -10.34
N GLN A 238 -24.52 19.88 -9.30
CA GLN A 238 -24.12 21.06 -8.51
C GLN A 238 -22.91 21.80 -9.09
N GLN A 239 -21.96 21.07 -9.70
CA GLN A 239 -20.67 21.64 -10.12
C GLN A 239 -20.57 21.98 -11.60
N GLY A 240 -21.56 21.58 -12.40
CA GLY A 240 -21.43 21.58 -13.86
C GLY A 240 -20.54 20.42 -14.34
N ASN A 241 -20.74 19.99 -15.59
CA ASN A 241 -20.04 18.83 -16.15
C ASN A 241 -18.59 19.12 -16.59
N ASP A 242 -18.02 20.24 -16.15
CA ASP A 242 -16.76 20.76 -16.71
C ASP A 242 -15.53 20.05 -16.13
N LYS A 243 -15.66 19.35 -15.00
CA LYS A 243 -14.56 18.65 -14.33
C LYS A 243 -14.70 17.13 -14.45
N PRO A 244 -13.86 16.46 -15.26
CA PRO A 244 -13.99 15.04 -15.51
C PRO A 244 -13.45 14.16 -14.38
N TYR A 245 -12.64 14.68 -13.46
CA TYR A 245 -12.02 13.87 -12.41
C TYR A 245 -12.35 14.35 -11.01
N LEU A 246 -12.55 13.39 -10.09
CA LEU A 246 -12.63 13.61 -8.67
C LEU A 246 -11.30 13.20 -8.03
N LEU A 247 -10.82 14.01 -7.09
CA LEU A 247 -9.68 13.68 -6.25
C LEU A 247 -10.19 13.33 -4.86
N TYR A 248 -9.99 12.06 -4.47
CA TYR A 248 -10.22 11.61 -3.11
C TYR A 248 -8.91 11.50 -2.35
N VAL A 249 -8.87 12.00 -1.12
CA VAL A 249 -7.70 11.89 -0.24
C VAL A 249 -8.10 11.18 1.04
N TRP A 250 -7.45 10.04 1.28
CA TRP A 250 -7.52 9.31 2.54
C TRP A 250 -6.17 9.35 3.21
N SER A 251 -6.14 9.57 4.52
CA SER A 251 -4.91 9.48 5.30
C SER A 251 -5.12 8.71 6.59
N LYS A 252 -4.11 7.93 6.95
CA LYS A 252 -4.00 7.24 8.24
C LYS A 252 -2.75 7.72 8.94
N CYS A 253 -2.93 8.35 10.09
CA CYS A 253 -1.87 8.75 10.99
C CYS A 253 -1.80 7.76 12.15
N ILE A 254 -0.61 7.27 12.47
CA ILE A 254 -0.36 6.53 13.71
C ILE A 254 0.40 7.46 14.65
N THR A 255 -0.25 7.84 15.74
CA THR A 255 0.33 8.68 16.78
C THR A 255 0.46 7.90 18.09
N GLU A 256 1.49 8.18 18.88
CA GLU A 256 1.75 7.48 20.14
C GLU A 256 1.29 8.31 21.33
N THR A 257 0.69 7.66 22.34
CA THR A 257 0.43 8.33 23.63
C THR A 257 1.74 8.73 24.31
N THR A 258 1.74 9.84 25.05
CA THR A 258 2.90 10.26 25.86
C THR A 258 3.36 9.16 26.82
N GLY A 259 2.41 8.41 27.41
CA GLY A 259 2.71 7.27 28.27
C GLY A 259 3.47 6.15 27.54
N ARG A 260 3.14 5.88 26.26
CA ARG A 260 3.89 4.96 25.41
C ARG A 260 5.26 5.50 25.03
N GLN A 261 5.38 6.76 24.63
CA GLN A 261 6.67 7.37 24.29
C GLN A 261 7.65 7.29 25.47
N VAL A 262 7.20 7.67 26.66
CA VAL A 262 7.98 7.55 27.90
C VAL A 262 8.26 6.08 28.24
N GLY A 263 7.29 5.20 28.07
CA GLY A 263 7.45 3.75 28.24
C GLY A 263 8.52 3.18 27.31
N ASN A 264 8.48 3.50 26.02
CA ASN A 264 9.47 3.07 25.03
C ASN A 264 10.88 3.56 25.39
N VAL A 265 11.03 4.80 25.85
CA VAL A 265 12.32 5.32 26.33
C VAL A 265 12.80 4.56 27.57
N LEU A 266 11.94 4.39 28.58
CA LEU A 266 12.27 3.64 29.81
C LEU A 266 12.65 2.19 29.50
N PHE A 267 11.87 1.50 28.68
CA PHE A 267 12.11 0.11 28.31
C PHE A 267 13.31 -0.05 27.37
N SER A 268 13.62 0.92 26.52
CA SER A 268 14.84 0.91 25.70
C SER A 268 16.10 1.06 26.56
N LEU A 269 16.06 1.97 27.54
CA LEU A 269 17.16 2.17 28.50
C LEU A 269 17.35 0.94 29.41
N LEU A 270 16.25 0.37 29.93
CA LEU A 270 16.28 -0.85 30.75
C LEU A 270 16.65 -2.09 29.93
N GLY A 271 16.26 -2.15 28.65
CA GLY A 271 16.65 -3.20 27.70
C GLY A 271 18.15 -3.21 27.45
N ALA A 272 18.78 -2.04 27.29
CA ALA A 272 20.23 -1.93 27.18
C ALA A 272 20.96 -2.36 28.47
N ALA A 273 20.43 -1.99 29.64
CA ALA A 273 21.00 -2.38 30.93
C ALA A 273 20.88 -3.88 31.22
N THR A 274 19.74 -4.49 30.87
CA THR A 274 19.49 -5.93 31.05
C THR A 274 20.24 -6.79 30.03
N ALA A 275 20.43 -6.31 28.80
CA ALA A 275 21.28 -6.96 27.79
C ALA A 275 22.77 -6.95 28.20
N GLY A 276 23.24 -5.87 28.84
CA GLY A 276 24.59 -5.82 29.42
C GLY A 276 24.77 -6.77 30.60
N TYR A 277 23.73 -6.93 31.45
CA TYR A 277 23.76 -7.86 32.57
C TYR A 277 23.65 -9.34 32.13
N SER A 278 22.83 -9.66 31.12
CA SER A 278 22.71 -11.03 30.60
C SER A 278 23.97 -11.49 29.84
N GLN A 279 24.63 -10.59 29.11
CA GLN A 279 25.95 -10.87 28.53
C GLN A 279 27.02 -11.09 29.62
N ALA A 280 26.94 -10.37 30.75
CA ALA A 280 27.87 -10.53 31.87
C ALA A 280 27.58 -11.77 32.74
N ALA A 281 26.33 -12.22 32.84
CA ALA A 281 25.90 -13.32 33.70
C ALA A 281 25.90 -14.70 33.00
N GLY A 282 26.11 -14.77 31.68
CA GLY A 282 26.25 -16.04 30.94
C GLY A 282 25.00 -16.93 30.93
N THR A 283 23.85 -16.43 31.38
CA THR A 283 22.60 -17.18 31.46
C THR A 283 21.78 -16.95 30.19
N GLY A 284 21.64 -18.00 29.38
CA GLY A 284 20.82 -18.02 28.17
C GLY A 284 19.32 -17.98 28.48
N PHE A 285 18.84 -16.90 29.08
CA PHE A 285 17.41 -16.64 29.16
C PHE A 285 16.91 -16.20 27.77
N HIS A 286 15.86 -16.87 27.29
CA HIS A 286 15.04 -16.37 26.19
C HIS A 286 14.68 -14.91 26.47
N HIS A 287 14.99 -14.01 25.54
CA HIS A 287 14.60 -12.62 25.63
C HIS A 287 13.07 -12.55 25.85
N ILE A 288 12.63 -12.17 27.06
CA ILE A 288 11.24 -11.81 27.35
C ILE A 288 10.88 -10.51 26.59
N TYR A 289 11.89 -9.79 26.13
CA TYR A 289 11.82 -8.47 25.53
C TYR A 289 12.25 -8.53 24.05
N ASP A 290 11.32 -8.26 23.15
CA ASP A 290 11.60 -8.04 21.72
C ASP A 290 11.83 -6.54 21.48
N PRO A 291 13.06 -6.09 21.19
CA PRO A 291 13.38 -4.68 20.97
C PRO A 291 12.64 -4.07 19.77
N SER A 292 12.21 -4.88 18.80
CA SER A 292 11.48 -4.41 17.62
C SER A 292 10.04 -3.99 17.93
N ALA A 293 9.46 -4.46 19.04
CA ALA A 293 8.14 -4.02 19.53
C ALA A 293 8.11 -2.56 20.04
N PHE A 294 9.29 -1.95 20.19
CA PHE A 294 9.48 -0.58 20.69
C PHE A 294 9.97 0.38 19.60
N ALA A 295 10.08 -0.09 18.35
CA ALA A 295 10.38 0.80 17.22
C ALA A 295 9.20 1.77 17.03
N PRO A 296 9.45 3.08 16.85
CA PRO A 296 8.39 4.04 16.58
C PRO A 296 7.83 3.78 15.17
N ASP A 297 6.66 3.16 15.10
CA ASP A 297 5.85 3.06 13.87
C ASP A 297 5.04 4.35 13.66
N SER A 298 5.65 5.52 13.90
CA SER A 298 4.97 6.81 13.78
C SER A 298 5.08 7.35 12.35
N GLY A 299 3.97 7.94 11.89
CA GLY A 299 3.90 8.54 10.56
C GLY A 299 2.48 8.55 10.01
N THR A 300 2.36 9.20 8.86
CA THR A 300 1.09 9.37 8.16
C THR A 300 1.19 8.78 6.76
N LEU A 301 0.42 7.74 6.50
CA LEU A 301 0.20 7.25 5.14
C LEU A 301 -0.91 8.09 4.50
N VAL A 302 -0.63 8.63 3.33
CA VAL A 302 -1.58 9.39 2.52
C VAL A 302 -1.79 8.66 1.20
N MET A 303 -3.04 8.47 0.84
CA MET A 303 -3.47 7.90 -0.42
C MET A 303 -4.33 8.93 -1.16
N MET A 304 -3.89 9.30 -2.35
CA MET A 304 -4.62 10.16 -3.29
C MET A 304 -5.16 9.29 -4.42
N CYS A 305 -6.47 9.28 -4.59
CA CYS A 305 -7.19 8.45 -5.54
C CYS A 305 -7.91 9.33 -6.56
N VAL A 306 -7.59 9.15 -7.84
CA VAL A 306 -8.23 9.85 -8.96
C VAL A 306 -9.34 8.98 -9.52
N ILE A 307 -10.52 9.57 -9.63
CA ILE A 307 -11.74 8.90 -10.06
C ILE A 307 -12.27 9.62 -11.28
N ASP A 308 -12.52 8.91 -12.37
CA ASP A 308 -13.28 9.45 -13.50
C ASP A 308 -14.74 9.64 -13.07
N ALA A 309 -15.19 10.89 -13.03
CA ALA A 309 -16.53 11.27 -12.60
C ALA A 309 -17.63 10.70 -13.52
N LYS A 310 -17.33 10.46 -14.80
CA LYS A 310 -18.28 9.93 -15.78
C LYS A 310 -18.49 8.44 -15.64
N THR A 311 -17.42 7.69 -15.42
CA THR A 311 -17.44 6.22 -15.40
C THR A 311 -17.41 5.63 -13.99
N SER A 312 -17.09 6.44 -12.98
CA SER A 312 -16.77 6.02 -11.61
C SER A 312 -15.54 5.12 -11.49
N GLU A 313 -14.68 5.07 -12.51
CA GLU A 313 -13.46 4.27 -12.50
C GLU A 313 -12.39 4.92 -11.62
N VAL A 314 -11.73 4.13 -10.77
CA VAL A 314 -10.46 4.54 -10.15
C VAL A 314 -9.33 4.42 -11.17
N VAL A 315 -8.85 5.56 -11.68
CA VAL A 315 -7.88 5.61 -12.78
C VAL A 315 -6.43 5.78 -12.30
N HIS A 316 -6.23 6.30 -11.09
CA HIS A 316 -4.91 6.48 -10.52
C HIS A 316 -4.94 6.44 -8.99
N ILE A 317 -3.93 5.84 -8.38
CA ILE A 317 -3.67 5.89 -6.94
C ILE A 317 -2.21 6.30 -6.75
N GLU A 318 -1.99 7.35 -5.96
CA GLU A 318 -0.68 7.75 -5.47
C GLU A 318 -0.65 7.59 -3.95
N GLN A 319 0.43 7.00 -3.44
CA GLN A 319 0.66 6.84 -2.01
C GLN A 319 1.94 7.56 -1.60
N ARG A 320 1.88 8.29 -0.48
CA ARG A 320 3.02 8.99 0.12
C ARG A 320 3.03 8.76 1.62
N VAL A 321 4.22 8.83 2.20
CA VAL A 321 4.42 8.77 3.65
C VAL A 321 4.94 10.12 4.12
N PHE A 322 4.29 10.67 5.14
CA PHE A 322 4.68 11.88 5.83
C PHE A 322 4.99 11.57 7.30
N PRO A 323 5.67 12.48 8.02
CA PRO A 323 5.69 12.45 9.47
C PRO A 323 4.27 12.52 10.08
N ASP A 324 4.18 12.40 11.40
CA ASP A 324 2.91 12.52 12.13
C ASP A 324 2.28 13.89 11.86
N ILE A 325 1.09 13.91 11.24
CA ILE A 325 0.40 15.16 10.83
C ILE A 325 -0.26 15.89 12.01
N THR A 326 -0.12 15.39 13.23
CA THR A 326 -0.41 16.19 14.44
C THR A 326 0.65 17.28 14.66
N ASP A 327 1.79 17.21 13.98
CA ASP A 327 2.77 18.28 13.85
C ASP A 327 2.39 19.27 12.74
N GLU A 328 2.53 20.57 13.01
CA GLU A 328 2.09 21.65 12.11
C GLU A 328 2.90 21.68 10.79
N ASP A 329 4.20 21.41 10.84
CA ASP A 329 5.06 21.42 9.65
C ASP A 329 4.77 20.22 8.77
N ALA A 330 4.53 19.04 9.38
CA ALA A 330 4.08 17.84 8.66
C ALA A 330 2.72 18.05 8.00
N LEU A 331 1.76 18.68 8.69
CA LEU A 331 0.45 19.02 8.16
C LEU A 331 0.54 19.96 6.95
N LYS A 332 1.35 21.01 7.05
CA LYS A 332 1.60 21.94 5.92
C LYS A 332 2.28 21.25 4.74
N ALA A 333 3.26 20.38 4.99
CA ALA A 333 3.92 19.62 3.95
C ALA A 333 2.94 18.70 3.21
N MET A 334 2.05 18.04 3.94
CA MET A 334 0.99 17.22 3.37
C MET A 334 -0.03 18.05 2.57
N ALA A 335 -0.47 19.18 3.10
CA ALA A 335 -1.40 20.09 2.40
C ALA A 335 -0.79 20.64 1.09
N SER A 336 0.49 21.00 1.12
CA SER A 336 1.25 21.42 -0.06
C SER A 336 1.33 20.30 -1.10
N ALA A 337 1.61 19.07 -0.66
CA ALA A 337 1.66 17.91 -1.55
C ALA A 337 0.30 17.60 -2.22
N ILE A 338 -0.81 17.76 -1.49
CA ILE A 338 -2.17 17.57 -2.04
C ILE A 338 -2.48 18.69 -3.04
N SER A 339 -2.23 19.95 -2.69
CA SER A 339 -2.57 21.11 -3.53
C SER A 339 -1.76 21.21 -4.83
N THR A 340 -0.62 20.51 -4.89
CA THR A 340 0.26 20.42 -6.05
C THR A 340 0.12 19.09 -6.81
N PHE A 341 -0.91 18.28 -6.52
CA PHE A 341 -1.16 17.02 -7.21
C PHE A 341 -1.70 17.24 -8.64
N PRO A 342 -1.30 16.40 -9.62
CA PRO A 342 -0.14 15.51 -9.54
C PRO A 342 1.13 16.36 -9.51
N ALA A 343 2.13 15.95 -8.72
CA ALA A 343 3.38 16.68 -8.70
C ALA A 343 3.92 16.75 -10.14
N ALA A 344 4.13 17.97 -10.66
CA ALA A 344 4.77 18.13 -11.94
C ALA A 344 6.08 17.34 -11.90
N ALA A 345 6.20 16.31 -12.73
CA ALA A 345 7.45 15.59 -12.86
C ALA A 345 8.50 16.66 -13.16
N ALA A 346 9.45 16.88 -12.24
CA ALA A 346 10.54 17.78 -12.47
C ALA A 346 11.14 17.36 -13.82
N LYS A 347 11.01 18.21 -14.84
CA LYS A 347 11.57 17.93 -16.15
C LYS A 347 13.04 17.62 -15.90
N LYS A 348 13.44 16.36 -16.09
CA LYS A 348 14.84 16.03 -16.27
C LYS A 348 15.22 16.68 -17.60
N GLU A 349 15.76 17.89 -17.53
CA GLU A 349 16.50 18.49 -18.64
C GLU A 349 17.75 17.67 -18.96
#